data_AF-A0A9X7B2Y9-F1
#
_entry.id   AF-A0A9X7B2Y9-F1
#
_cell.length_a   1.000
_cell.length_b   1.000
_cell.length_c   1.000
_cell.angle_alpha   90.00
_cell.angle_beta   90.00
_cell.angle_gamma   90.00
#
_symmetry.space_group_name_H-M   'P 1'
#
loop_
_entity.id
_entity.type
_entity.pdbx_description
1 polymer ?
#
loop_
_entity_poly.entity_id
_entity_poly.type
_entity_poly.pdbx_seq_one_letter_code
_entity_poly.pdbx_strand_id
1 'polypeptide(L)'
;MNIAVSLGLRYYKEILLGLVLVFGVVFVLFFGAVQEQGNTGTGGGGVMPGADGKGGKANVPPVVRQYEGMIREIATKYNLQDYTEFFLAQVMQESGGTDVDIFQSSESIDGNLGNIRSPEHSTEQAMRHWTDVIGKSQAKGLDFWAATQAYNMGPGYLFFLDEIKQKHSEDSAKAFALKHAGGRTSCGWRSPYCYGDYVRP
;
A
#
# COMPACT_ATOMS: atom_id res chain seq x y z
N MET A 1 -10.79 -60.26 -21.73
CA MET A 1 -10.75 -58.94 -21.05
C MET A 1 -10.41 -59.20 -19.59
N ASN A 2 -9.35 -58.58 -19.06
CA ASN A 2 -8.83 -58.90 -17.72
C ASN A 2 -9.90 -58.63 -16.65
N ILE A 3 -10.18 -59.60 -15.76
CA ILE A 3 -11.26 -59.50 -14.75
C ILE A 3 -11.09 -58.24 -13.87
N ALA A 4 -9.85 -57.83 -13.62
CA ALA A 4 -9.52 -56.59 -12.93
C ALA A 4 -10.00 -55.32 -13.66
N VAL A 5 -9.93 -55.30 -14.99
CA VAL A 5 -10.36 -54.16 -15.83
C VAL A 5 -11.88 -54.05 -15.87
N SER A 6 -12.61 -55.17 -15.92
CA SER A 6 -14.08 -55.14 -15.90
C SER A 6 -14.65 -54.77 -14.53
N LEU A 7 -13.98 -55.16 -13.44
CA LEU A 7 -14.36 -54.75 -12.09
C LEU A 7 -14.08 -53.26 -11.86
N GLY A 8 -12.92 -52.77 -12.33
CA GLY A 8 -12.58 -51.35 -12.27
C GLY A 8 -13.60 -50.45 -12.98
N LEU A 9 -14.09 -50.84 -14.17
CA LEU A 9 -15.13 -50.13 -14.90
C LEU A 9 -16.54 -50.29 -14.32
N ARG A 10 -16.81 -51.37 -13.57
CA ARG A 10 -18.12 -51.60 -12.96
C ARG A 10 -18.32 -50.79 -11.68
N TYR A 11 -17.24 -50.52 -10.93
CA TYR A 11 -17.29 -49.85 -9.63
C TYR A 11 -16.59 -48.48 -9.62
N TYR A 12 -16.24 -47.93 -10.79
CA TYR A 12 -15.48 -46.67 -10.86
C TYR A 12 -16.22 -45.48 -10.24
N LYS A 13 -17.56 -45.47 -10.27
CA LYS A 13 -18.36 -44.37 -9.69
C LYS A 13 -18.34 -44.43 -8.18
N GLU A 14 -18.37 -45.62 -7.61
CA GLU A 14 -18.36 -45.93 -6.19
C GLU A 14 -16.97 -45.68 -5.61
N ILE A 15 -15.92 -46.04 -6.35
CA ILE A 15 -14.53 -45.71 -6.04
C ILE A 15 -14.32 -44.19 -6.10
N LEU A 16 -14.81 -43.51 -7.14
CA LEU A 16 -14.72 -42.06 -7.26
C LEU A 16 -15.48 -41.34 -6.14
N LEU A 17 -16.68 -41.81 -5.79
CA LEU A 17 -17.48 -41.28 -4.69
C LEU A 17 -16.75 -41.43 -3.36
N GLY A 18 -16.12 -42.59 -3.12
CA GLY A 18 -15.29 -42.83 -1.93
C GLY A 18 -14.08 -41.91 -1.86
N LEU A 19 -13.39 -41.68 -2.98
CA LEU A 19 -12.24 -40.77 -3.05
C LEU A 19 -12.64 -39.30 -2.80
N VAL A 20 -13.78 -38.85 -3.34
CA VAL A 20 -14.31 -37.50 -3.09
C VAL A 20 -14.70 -37.33 -1.61
N LEU A 21 -15.30 -38.35 -1.00
CA LEU A 21 -15.64 -38.35 0.43
C LEU A 21 -14.38 -38.27 1.31
N VAL A 22 -13.36 -39.09 1.01
CA VAL A 22 -12.09 -39.07 1.75
C VAL A 22 -11.37 -37.74 1.56
N PHE A 23 -11.33 -37.19 0.35
CA PHE A 23 -10.75 -35.88 0.09
C PHE A 23 -11.51 -34.75 0.80
N GLY A 24 -12.85 -34.80 0.82
CA GLY A 24 -13.68 -33.85 1.56
C GLY A 24 -13.44 -33.88 3.07
N VAL A 25 -13.31 -35.08 3.66
CA VAL A 25 -12.98 -35.22 5.09
C VAL A 25 -11.57 -34.72 5.39
N VAL A 26 -10.58 -35.04 4.54
CA VAL A 26 -9.20 -34.52 4.68
C VAL A 26 -9.15 -33.00 4.50
N PHE A 27 -9.93 -32.43 3.57
CA PHE A 27 -10.07 -30.99 3.39
C PHE A 27 -10.67 -30.32 4.63
N VAL A 28 -11.71 -30.90 5.23
CA VAL A 28 -12.29 -30.40 6.50
C VAL A 28 -11.31 -30.55 7.66
N LEU A 29 -10.46 -31.58 7.70
CA LEU A 29 -9.46 -31.74 8.75
C LEU A 29 -8.25 -30.80 8.59
N PHE A 30 -7.83 -30.51 7.34
CA PHE A 30 -6.71 -29.59 7.05
C PHE A 30 -7.13 -28.10 7.03
N PHE A 31 -8.31 -27.78 6.51
CA PHE A 31 -8.82 -26.40 6.39
C PHE A 31 -9.88 -26.05 7.45
N GLY A 32 -10.57 -27.01 8.05
CA GLY A 32 -11.44 -26.76 9.21
C GLY A 32 -10.68 -26.47 10.51
N ALA A 33 -9.36 -26.70 10.52
CA ALA A 33 -8.46 -26.23 11.56
C ALA A 33 -7.99 -24.77 11.35
N VAL A 34 -8.36 -24.13 10.23
CA VAL A 34 -8.38 -22.65 10.15
C VAL A 34 -9.65 -22.22 10.89
N GLN A 35 -9.50 -22.19 12.20
CA GLN A 35 -10.53 -21.85 13.16
C GLN A 35 -10.97 -20.41 12.93
N GLU A 36 -12.25 -20.22 12.63
CA GLU A 36 -12.97 -19.00 12.95
C GLU A 36 -12.96 -18.86 14.47
N GLN A 37 -11.93 -18.17 14.97
CA GLN A 37 -11.95 -17.67 16.33
C GLN A 37 -12.86 -16.45 16.32
N GLY A 38 -14.17 -16.72 16.43
CA GLY A 38 -15.15 -15.75 16.87
C GLY A 38 -14.77 -15.29 18.27
N ASN A 39 -13.90 -14.28 18.34
CA ASN A 39 -13.52 -13.59 19.56
C ASN A 39 -13.81 -12.11 19.35
N THR A 40 -14.88 -11.65 19.99
CA THR A 40 -15.18 -10.23 20.18
C THR A 40 -14.11 -9.63 21.10
N GLY A 41 -13.01 -9.18 20.50
CA GLY A 41 -11.90 -8.50 21.17
C GLY A 41 -10.90 -7.99 20.14
N THR A 42 -10.95 -6.68 19.86
CA THR A 42 -9.89 -5.83 19.27
C THR A 42 -8.71 -6.59 18.63
N GLY A 43 -8.87 -6.99 17.37
CA GLY A 43 -7.78 -7.46 16.53
C GLY A 43 -6.87 -6.31 16.12
N GLY A 44 -5.55 -6.52 16.21
CA GLY A 44 -4.51 -5.53 15.94
C GLY A 44 -4.47 -5.09 14.47
N GLY A 45 -5.37 -4.18 14.10
CA GLY A 45 -5.29 -3.34 12.91
C GLY A 45 -4.91 -1.94 13.33
N GLY A 46 -3.97 -1.30 12.63
CA GLY A 46 -3.63 0.08 12.91
C GLY A 46 -4.85 1.00 12.80
N VAL A 47 -4.89 2.07 13.58
CA VAL A 47 -5.92 3.11 13.43
C VAL A 47 -5.46 4.05 12.32
N MET A 48 -6.26 4.16 11.26
CA MET A 48 -5.97 5.08 10.14
C MET A 48 -6.02 6.53 10.61
N PRO A 49 -5.17 7.43 10.07
CA PRO A 49 -5.25 8.85 10.36
C PRO A 49 -6.54 9.47 9.79
N GLY A 50 -6.89 10.66 10.29
CA GLY A 50 -8.01 11.44 9.78
C GLY A 50 -7.75 12.01 8.38
N ALA A 51 -8.73 12.73 7.81
CA ALA A 51 -8.58 13.40 6.52
C ALA A 51 -7.52 14.53 6.52
N ASP A 52 -7.07 14.96 7.69
CA ASP A 52 -5.95 15.88 7.88
C ASP A 52 -4.58 15.18 7.93
N GLY A 53 -4.58 13.83 7.87
CA GLY A 53 -3.41 12.96 7.93
C GLY A 53 -2.82 12.77 9.33
N LYS A 54 -3.46 13.34 10.36
CA LYS A 54 -2.94 13.34 11.73
C LYS A 54 -3.57 12.23 12.57
N GLY A 55 -2.85 11.86 13.62
CA GLY A 55 -3.29 10.85 14.57
C GLY A 55 -3.16 9.43 14.03
N GLY A 56 -4.06 8.55 14.45
CA GLY A 56 -3.96 7.12 14.16
C GLY A 56 -2.89 6.40 14.98
N LYS A 57 -2.68 5.12 14.70
CA LYS A 57 -1.61 4.30 15.25
C LYS A 57 -1.24 3.23 14.23
N ALA A 58 -0.05 3.31 13.66
CA ALA A 58 0.38 2.33 12.69
C ALA A 58 0.62 0.96 13.35
N ASN A 59 0.12 -0.11 12.73
CA ASN A 59 0.51 -1.46 13.12
C ASN A 59 1.71 -1.88 12.27
N VAL A 60 2.92 -1.66 12.78
CA VAL A 60 4.18 -1.91 12.07
C VAL A 60 5.11 -2.77 12.92
N PRO A 61 5.93 -3.65 12.30
CA PRO A 61 6.85 -4.52 13.03
C PRO A 61 7.95 -3.72 13.72
N PRO A 62 8.65 -4.30 14.72
CA PRO A 62 9.75 -3.64 15.43
C PRO A 62 10.83 -3.04 14.52
N VAL A 63 11.14 -3.70 13.39
CA VAL A 63 12.12 -3.24 12.39
C VAL A 63 11.76 -1.88 11.76
N VAL A 64 10.48 -1.53 11.72
CA VAL A 64 10.03 -0.19 11.29
C VAL A 64 9.85 0.72 12.51
N ARG A 65 9.24 0.19 13.58
CA ARG A 65 8.93 0.96 14.79
C ARG A 65 10.16 1.58 15.45
N GLN A 66 11.34 0.97 15.32
CA GLN A 66 12.61 1.52 15.81
C GLN A 66 12.92 2.93 15.27
N TYR A 67 12.41 3.30 14.09
CA TYR A 67 12.62 4.62 13.49
C TYR A 67 11.72 5.72 14.06
N GLU A 68 10.72 5.41 14.90
CA GLU A 68 9.72 6.38 15.37
C GLU A 68 10.36 7.63 16.00
N GLY A 69 11.36 7.46 16.87
CA GLY A 69 12.02 8.57 17.54
C GLY A 69 12.72 9.52 16.55
N MET A 70 13.51 8.94 15.64
CA MET A 70 14.22 9.68 14.59
C MET A 70 13.24 10.39 13.63
N ILE A 71 12.20 9.68 13.17
CA ILE A 71 11.18 10.24 12.27
C ILE A 71 10.48 11.41 12.95
N ARG A 72 10.05 11.25 14.20
CA ARG A 72 9.36 12.29 14.96
C ARG A 72 10.25 13.52 15.16
N GLU A 73 11.52 13.31 15.52
CA GLU A 73 12.48 14.40 15.72
C GLU A 73 12.69 15.21 14.43
N ILE A 74 12.94 14.52 13.31
CA ILE A 74 13.15 15.19 12.02
C ILE A 74 11.84 15.86 11.57
N ALA A 75 10.70 15.18 11.63
CA ALA A 75 9.40 15.73 11.26
C ALA A 75 9.03 16.98 12.07
N THR A 76 9.45 17.07 13.33
CA THR A 76 9.24 18.28 14.17
C THR A 76 9.90 19.51 13.55
N LYS A 77 11.07 19.39 12.91
CA LYS A 77 11.76 20.51 12.23
C LYS A 77 10.94 21.09 11.08
N TYR A 78 9.99 20.30 10.57
CA TYR A 78 9.08 20.64 9.47
C TYR A 78 7.63 20.91 9.93
N ASN A 79 7.36 20.90 11.24
CA ASN A 79 6.02 20.96 11.83
C ASN A 79 5.11 19.79 11.39
N LEU A 80 5.68 18.61 11.15
CA LEU A 80 4.99 17.40 10.69
C LEU A 80 4.98 16.27 11.74
N GLN A 81 5.32 16.54 13.01
CA GLN A 81 5.38 15.51 14.05
C GLN A 81 4.05 14.77 14.28
N ASP A 82 2.91 15.42 14.01
CA ASP A 82 1.58 14.82 14.17
C ASP A 82 1.28 13.72 13.13
N TYR A 83 2.10 13.63 12.08
CA TYR A 83 2.01 12.64 11.01
C TYR A 83 2.91 11.41 11.24
N THR A 84 3.61 11.35 12.38
CA THR A 84 4.62 10.31 12.66
C THR A 84 4.08 8.88 12.45
N GLU A 85 2.86 8.59 12.89
CA GLU A 85 2.27 7.25 12.71
C GLU A 85 1.99 6.95 11.23
N PHE A 86 1.51 7.92 10.45
CA PHE A 86 1.38 7.76 9.01
C PHE A 86 2.74 7.51 8.35
N PHE A 87 3.78 8.25 8.73
CA PHE A 87 5.12 8.07 8.18
C PHE A 87 5.72 6.68 8.48
N LEU A 88 5.40 6.09 9.64
CA LEU A 88 5.80 4.71 9.94
C LEU A 88 5.08 3.70 9.03
N ALA A 89 3.80 3.92 8.75
CA ALA A 89 3.08 3.09 7.77
C ALA A 89 3.69 3.25 6.37
N GLN A 90 4.09 4.46 5.99
CA GLN A 90 4.78 4.70 4.72
C GLN A 90 6.14 3.98 4.66
N VAL A 91 6.96 4.05 5.70
CA VAL A 91 8.24 3.30 5.74
C VAL A 91 8.01 1.79 5.58
N MET A 92 6.98 1.25 6.24
CA MET A 92 6.60 -0.16 6.09
C MET A 92 6.25 -0.50 4.63
N GLN A 93 5.52 0.38 3.95
CA GLN A 93 5.11 0.18 2.56
C GLN A 93 6.28 0.31 1.56
N GLU A 94 7.20 1.25 1.79
CA GLU A 94 8.28 1.58 0.84
C GLU A 94 9.48 0.65 0.95
N SER A 95 9.92 0.33 2.17
CA SER A 95 11.16 -0.42 2.41
C SER A 95 11.03 -1.53 3.43
N GLY A 96 9.89 -1.63 4.13
CA GLY A 96 9.76 -2.52 5.30
C GLY A 96 10.73 -2.19 6.44
N GLY A 97 11.43 -1.05 6.37
CA GLY A 97 12.50 -0.66 7.31
C GLY A 97 13.81 -1.43 7.15
N THR A 98 14.03 -2.12 6.02
CA THR A 98 15.25 -2.92 5.80
C THR A 98 16.29 -2.22 4.93
N ASP A 99 15.89 -1.22 4.15
CA ASP A 99 16.79 -0.44 3.30
C ASP A 99 17.33 0.80 4.00
N VAL A 100 18.45 1.32 3.52
CA VAL A 100 19.03 2.58 4.01
C VAL A 100 18.16 3.78 3.61
N ASP A 101 17.53 3.72 2.44
CA ASP A 101 16.53 4.69 2.00
C ASP A 101 15.13 4.25 2.47
N ILE A 102 14.86 4.43 3.77
CA ILE A 102 13.65 3.89 4.41
C ILE A 102 12.33 4.43 3.83
N PHE A 103 12.33 5.61 3.22
CA PHE A 103 11.18 6.21 2.52
C PHE A 103 11.23 6.05 0.99
N GLN A 104 12.26 5.40 0.43
CA GLN A 104 12.54 5.37 -1.02
C GLN A 104 12.47 6.77 -1.65
N SER A 105 13.04 7.78 -0.97
CA SER A 105 12.95 9.19 -1.37
C SER A 105 14.08 9.63 -2.32
N SER A 106 15.02 8.75 -2.67
CA SER A 106 16.12 9.08 -3.61
C SER A 106 15.62 9.64 -4.94
N GLU A 107 14.57 9.06 -5.52
CA GLU A 107 14.01 9.53 -6.80
C GLU A 107 13.46 10.97 -6.72
N SER A 108 13.07 11.45 -5.54
CA SER A 108 12.57 12.81 -5.35
C SER A 108 13.65 13.89 -5.47
N ILE A 109 14.94 13.52 -5.39
CA ILE A 109 16.07 14.46 -5.44
C ILE A 109 16.38 14.85 -6.89
N ASP A 110 16.57 13.85 -7.76
CA ASP A 110 17.05 14.03 -9.13
C ASP A 110 16.52 12.96 -10.11
N GLY A 111 15.58 12.13 -9.68
CA GLY A 111 15.06 11.00 -10.46
C GLY A 111 15.97 9.77 -10.48
N ASN A 112 17.07 9.75 -9.73
CA ASN A 112 17.99 8.61 -9.66
C ASN A 112 17.85 7.83 -8.34
N LEU A 113 17.98 6.51 -8.42
CA LEU A 113 18.04 5.61 -7.26
C LEU A 113 19.42 5.66 -6.59
N GLY A 114 19.47 5.48 -5.26
CA GLY A 114 20.71 5.20 -4.52
C GLY A 114 21.54 6.42 -4.10
N ASN A 115 20.98 7.62 -4.17
CA ASN A 115 21.63 8.85 -3.74
C ASN A 115 21.56 9.08 -2.22
N ILE A 116 20.72 8.33 -1.51
CA ILE A 116 20.56 8.42 -0.06
C ILE A 116 21.38 7.34 0.65
N ARG A 117 22.15 7.77 1.66
CA ARG A 117 23.14 6.92 2.35
C ARG A 117 22.85 6.72 3.84
N SER A 118 21.77 7.27 4.36
CA SER A 118 21.31 7.01 5.72
C SER A 118 19.79 7.16 5.88
N PRO A 119 19.17 6.49 6.87
CA PRO A 119 17.75 6.68 7.21
C PRO A 119 17.40 8.13 7.57
N GLU A 120 18.33 8.86 8.20
CA GLU A 120 18.16 10.29 8.53
C GLU A 120 18.07 11.13 7.26
N HIS A 121 18.94 10.88 6.28
CA HIS A 121 18.90 11.58 5.00
C HIS A 121 17.64 11.22 4.20
N SER A 122 17.22 9.94 4.22
CA SER A 122 15.94 9.49 3.65
C SER A 122 14.75 10.26 4.23
N THR A 123 14.73 10.38 5.57
CA THR A 123 13.67 11.07 6.31
C THR A 123 13.66 12.56 6.04
N GLU A 124 14.82 13.22 6.07
CA GLU A 124 14.95 14.67 5.81
C GLU A 124 14.43 15.02 4.40
N GLN A 125 14.76 14.21 3.38
CA GLN A 125 14.25 14.43 2.02
C GLN A 125 12.74 14.16 1.93
N ALA A 126 12.26 13.08 2.55
CA ALA A 126 10.83 12.81 2.62
C ALA A 126 10.05 13.96 3.27
N MET A 127 10.56 14.54 4.37
CA MET A 127 9.91 15.67 5.04
C MET A 127 9.87 16.92 4.17
N ARG A 128 10.93 17.21 3.40
CA ARG A 128 10.92 18.32 2.42
C ARG A 128 9.82 18.16 1.39
N HIS A 129 9.70 16.96 0.81
CA HIS A 129 8.67 16.66 -0.19
C HIS A 129 7.27 16.70 0.42
N TRP A 130 7.09 16.11 1.61
CA TRP A 130 5.81 16.15 2.35
C TRP A 130 5.37 17.58 2.68
N THR A 131 6.27 18.44 3.15
CA THR A 131 5.94 19.85 3.41
C THR A 131 5.42 20.54 2.15
N ASP A 132 6.03 20.29 1.00
CA ASP A 132 5.60 20.88 -0.27
C ASP A 132 4.20 20.41 -0.69
N VAL A 133 3.95 19.10 -0.71
CA VAL A 133 2.65 18.57 -1.17
C VAL A 133 1.52 18.83 -0.18
N ILE A 134 1.77 18.80 1.14
CA ILE A 134 0.77 19.16 2.15
C ILE A 134 0.40 20.64 2.03
N GLY A 135 1.40 21.52 1.94
CA GLY A 135 1.17 22.96 1.81
C GLY A 135 0.38 23.31 0.56
N LYS A 136 0.72 22.70 -0.59
CA LYS A 136 -0.03 22.87 -1.85
C LYS A 136 -1.45 22.31 -1.78
N SER A 137 -1.65 21.18 -1.11
CA SER A 137 -2.98 20.58 -0.93
C SER A 137 -3.87 21.50 -0.10
N GLN A 138 -3.37 21.95 1.05
CA GLN A 138 -4.07 22.87 1.96
C GLN A 138 -4.41 24.21 1.28
N ALA A 139 -3.48 24.80 0.52
CA ALA A 139 -3.71 26.04 -0.22
C ALA A 139 -4.84 25.92 -1.26
N LYS A 140 -5.16 24.69 -1.69
CA LYS A 140 -6.24 24.37 -2.63
C LYS A 140 -7.51 23.86 -1.95
N GLY A 141 -7.53 23.77 -0.61
CA GLY A 141 -8.65 23.20 0.14
C GLY A 141 -8.84 21.70 -0.09
N LEU A 142 -7.78 21.00 -0.51
CA LEU A 142 -7.75 19.56 -0.69
C LEU A 142 -7.27 18.88 0.60
N ASP A 143 -7.64 17.62 0.78
CA ASP A 143 -7.32 16.85 1.99
C ASP A 143 -5.92 16.23 1.94
N PHE A 144 -5.55 15.54 3.02
CA PHE A 144 -4.25 14.87 3.12
C PHE A 144 -4.11 13.71 2.13
N TRP A 145 -5.20 13.05 1.74
CA TRP A 145 -5.16 11.96 0.76
C TRP A 145 -4.80 12.48 -0.63
N ALA A 146 -5.27 13.68 -1.00
CA ALA A 146 -4.78 14.36 -2.19
C ALA A 146 -3.27 14.66 -2.12
N ALA A 147 -2.77 15.10 -0.96
CA ALA A 147 -1.33 15.30 -0.76
C ALA A 147 -0.54 13.99 -0.88
N THR A 148 -1.09 12.89 -0.36
CA THR A 148 -0.49 11.55 -0.43
C THR A 148 -0.38 11.06 -1.86
N GLN A 149 -1.44 11.22 -2.66
CA GLN A 149 -1.40 10.88 -4.07
C GLN A 149 -0.43 11.79 -4.86
N ALA A 150 -0.35 13.07 -4.48
CA ALA A 150 0.60 14.03 -5.07
C ALA A 150 2.06 13.76 -4.68
N TYR A 151 2.32 13.14 -3.53
CA TYR A 151 3.67 12.66 -3.19
C TYR A 151 4.18 11.68 -4.26
N ASN A 152 3.29 10.83 -4.79
CA ASN A 152 3.60 9.85 -5.82
C ASN A 152 3.52 10.40 -7.26
N MET A 153 2.46 11.14 -7.59
CA MET A 153 2.20 11.64 -8.95
C MET A 153 2.81 13.03 -9.22
N GLY A 154 3.48 13.58 -8.22
CA GLY A 154 3.97 14.95 -8.24
C GLY A 154 2.86 16.00 -7.97
N PRO A 155 3.26 17.26 -7.69
CA PRO A 155 2.33 18.33 -7.33
C PRO A 155 1.35 18.70 -8.46
N GLY A 156 1.64 18.31 -9.70
CA GLY A 156 0.74 18.47 -10.86
C GLY A 156 -0.65 17.88 -10.63
N TYR A 157 -0.75 16.80 -9.85
CA TYR A 157 -2.02 16.17 -9.50
C TYR A 157 -2.94 17.11 -8.70
N LEU A 158 -2.39 17.90 -7.78
CA LEU A 158 -3.16 18.86 -6.99
C LEU A 158 -3.74 19.99 -7.85
N PHE A 159 -2.98 20.45 -8.84
CA PHE A 159 -3.49 21.42 -9.82
C PHE A 159 -4.61 20.84 -10.67
N PHE A 160 -4.47 19.57 -11.08
CA PHE A 160 -5.51 18.88 -11.83
C PHE A 160 -6.82 18.74 -11.03
N LEU A 161 -6.75 18.33 -9.76
CA LEU A 161 -7.93 18.23 -8.89
C LEU A 161 -8.65 19.58 -8.73
N ASP A 162 -7.88 20.65 -8.56
CA ASP A 162 -8.41 22.01 -8.48
C ASP A 162 -8.99 22.50 -9.82
N GLU A 163 -8.42 22.11 -10.96
CA GLU A 163 -8.96 22.39 -12.30
C GLU A 163 -10.34 21.74 -12.49
N ILE A 164 -10.48 20.47 -12.13
CA ILE A 164 -11.73 19.72 -12.29
C ILE A 164 -12.73 19.89 -11.13
N LYS A 165 -12.34 20.63 -10.08
CA LYS A 165 -13.12 20.87 -8.85
C LYS A 165 -13.56 19.56 -8.16
N GLN A 166 -12.66 18.58 -8.12
CA GLN A 166 -12.89 17.30 -7.43
C GLN A 166 -11.89 17.10 -6.30
N LYS A 167 -12.26 16.22 -5.35
CA LYS A 167 -11.35 15.70 -4.33
C LYS A 167 -10.57 14.50 -4.88
N HIS A 168 -9.57 14.06 -4.13
CA HIS A 168 -8.90 12.81 -4.43
C HIS A 168 -9.89 11.63 -4.42
N SER A 169 -9.71 10.75 -5.39
CA SER A 169 -10.41 9.48 -5.58
C SER A 169 -9.58 8.62 -6.52
N GLU A 170 -9.81 7.30 -6.52
CA GLU A 170 -9.18 6.41 -7.49
C GLU A 170 -9.47 6.84 -8.94
N ASP A 171 -10.70 7.27 -9.23
CA ASP A 171 -11.10 7.74 -10.57
C ASP A 171 -10.35 9.01 -11.01
N SER A 172 -10.16 9.97 -10.09
CA SER A 172 -9.39 11.18 -10.41
C SER A 172 -7.90 10.88 -10.60
N ALA A 173 -7.32 9.96 -9.81
CA ALA A 173 -5.94 9.49 -9.97
C ALA A 173 -5.73 8.79 -11.32
N LYS A 174 -6.66 7.90 -11.69
CA LYS A 174 -6.72 7.23 -13.00
C LYS A 174 -6.83 8.22 -14.17
N ALA A 175 -7.72 9.20 -14.05
CA ALA A 175 -7.90 10.24 -15.07
C ALA A 175 -6.62 11.07 -15.26
N PHE A 176 -5.96 11.44 -14.16
CA PHE A 176 -4.68 12.13 -14.21
C PHE A 176 -3.59 11.29 -14.87
N ALA A 177 -3.50 10.01 -14.50
CA ALA A 177 -2.52 9.09 -15.07
C ALA A 177 -2.69 8.93 -16.59
N LEU A 178 -3.92 8.79 -17.08
CA LEU A 178 -4.22 8.73 -18.52
C LEU A 178 -3.85 10.04 -19.25
N LYS A 179 -4.19 11.19 -18.67
CA LYS A 179 -3.87 12.52 -19.23
C LYS A 179 -2.35 12.69 -19.35
N HIS A 180 -1.59 12.37 -18.30
CA HIS A 180 -0.13 12.50 -18.29
C HIS A 180 0.59 11.45 -19.14
N ALA A 181 0.01 10.26 -19.30
CA ALA A 181 0.55 9.23 -20.19
C ALA A 181 0.31 9.51 -21.68
N GLY A 182 -0.35 10.64 -22.04
CA GLY A 182 -0.66 10.98 -23.43
C GLY A 182 -1.61 9.96 -24.08
N GLY A 183 -2.51 9.35 -23.31
CA GLY A 183 -3.41 8.29 -23.78
C GLY A 183 -2.74 6.92 -23.93
N ARG A 184 -1.47 6.76 -23.57
CA ARG A 184 -0.79 5.46 -23.55
C ARG A 184 -1.39 4.58 -22.45
N THR A 185 -1.90 3.41 -22.84
CA THR A 185 -2.51 2.41 -21.94
C THR A 185 -1.73 1.10 -21.87
N SER A 186 -0.59 0.99 -22.56
CA SER A 186 0.29 -0.17 -22.50
C SER A 186 1.62 0.20 -21.84
N CYS A 187 1.87 -0.36 -20.66
CA CYS A 187 3.05 -0.08 -19.83
C CYS A 187 3.41 -1.23 -18.88
N GLY A 188 3.13 -2.48 -19.29
CA GLY A 188 3.36 -3.65 -18.45
C GLY A 188 2.35 -3.73 -17.30
N TRP A 189 2.80 -4.05 -16.10
CA TRP A 189 1.93 -4.36 -14.95
C TRP A 189 1.05 -3.18 -14.48
N ARG A 190 1.41 -1.93 -14.83
CA ARG A 190 0.64 -0.72 -14.50
C ARG A 190 -0.48 -0.41 -15.50
N SER A 191 -0.60 -1.19 -16.57
CA SER A 191 -1.63 -0.95 -17.59
C SER A 191 -3.04 -1.04 -16.97
N PRO A 192 -3.98 -0.15 -17.32
CA PRO A 192 -3.89 0.87 -18.36
C PRO A 192 -3.38 2.25 -17.89
N TYR A 193 -2.99 2.42 -16.63
CA TYR A 193 -2.66 3.71 -16.02
C TYR A 193 -1.14 3.91 -15.92
N CYS A 194 -0.59 4.51 -16.96
CA CYS A 194 0.84 4.46 -17.22
C CYS A 194 1.68 5.64 -16.66
N TYR A 195 1.16 6.33 -15.65
CA TYR A 195 1.84 7.43 -14.96
C TYR A 195 1.50 7.42 -13.47
N GLY A 196 2.52 7.37 -12.61
CA GLY A 196 2.35 7.18 -11.17
C GLY A 196 1.66 5.86 -10.80
N ASP A 197 1.44 5.65 -9.51
CA ASP A 197 0.59 4.60 -8.96
C ASP A 197 -0.72 5.23 -8.47
N TYR A 198 -1.84 4.79 -9.03
CA TYR A 198 -3.17 5.35 -8.77
C TYR A 198 -3.87 4.75 -7.54
N VAL A 199 -3.25 3.76 -6.87
CA VAL A 199 -3.81 3.05 -5.70
C VAL A 199 -2.89 3.13 -4.46
N ARG A 200 -2.08 4.19 -4.33
CA ARG A 200 -1.32 4.35 -3.08
C ARG A 200 -2.32 4.58 -1.93
N PRO A 201 -2.24 3.84 -0.80
CA PRO A 201 -3.10 4.06 0.36
C PRO A 201 -2.86 5.42 1.01
#